data_AF-A0A7C3UTP3-F1
#
_entry.id   AF-A0A7C3UTP3-F1
#
_cell.length_a   1.000
_cell.length_b   1.000
_cell.length_c   1.000
_cell.angle_alpha   90.00
_cell.angle_beta   90.00
_cell.angle_gamma   90.00
#
_symmetry.space_group_name_H-M   'P 1'
#
loop_
_entity.id
_entity.type
_entity.pdbx_description
1 polymer ?
#
loop_
_entity_poly.entity_id
_entity_poly.type
_entity_poly.pdbx_seq_one_letter_code
_entity_poly.pdbx_strand_id
1 'polypeptide(L)' 'MNGQKYDYRINLNASGVPVSVEITCCGRHIGEVRLKDGEERRCAQCQVVHTVALGHNHFHIRRS' A
#
# COMPACT_ATOMS: atom_id res chain seq x y z
N MET A 1 -2.99 19.79 14.09
CA MET A 1 -2.52 18.40 13.97
C MET A 1 -2.69 17.98 12.52
N ASN A 2 -1.63 18.09 11.69
CA ASN A 2 -1.70 17.68 10.29
C ASN A 2 -1.73 16.15 10.24
N GLY A 3 -2.93 15.56 10.16
CA GLY A 3 -3.08 14.16 9.83
C GLY A 3 -2.36 13.92 8.50
N GLN A 4 -1.30 13.11 8.52
CA GLN A 4 -0.61 12.72 7.30
C GLN A 4 -1.66 12.09 6.38
N LYS A 5 -1.93 12.72 5.24
CA LYS A 5 -2.89 12.20 4.26
C LYS A 5 -2.23 11.05 3.52
N TYR A 6 -2.75 9.85 3.73
CA TYR A 6 -2.42 8.66 2.96
C TYR A 6 -3.72 8.01 2.48
N ASP A 7 -3.62 7.33 1.35
CA ASP A 7 -4.72 6.65 0.70
C ASP A 7 -4.19 5.38 0.02
N TYR A 8 -5.03 4.35 -0.06
CA TYR A 8 -4.69 3.07 -0.66
C TYR A 8 -5.77 2.67 -1.66
N ARG A 9 -5.36 2.36 -2.88
CA ARG A 9 -6.27 1.92 -3.94
C ARG A 9 -5.90 0.53 -4.39
N ILE A 10 -6.89 -0.35 -4.48
CA ILE A 10 -6.67 -1.75 -4.88
C ILE A 10 -6.83 -1.85 -6.39
N ASN A 11 -5.81 -2.39 -7.04
CA ASN A 11 -5.87 -2.74 -8.46
C ASN A 11 -6.37 -4.17 -8.61
N LEU A 12 -7.38 -4.34 -9.47
CA LEU A 12 -7.95 -5.62 -9.83
C LEU A 12 -7.48 -6.02 -11.22
N ASN A 13 -7.26 -7.31 -11.45
CA ASN A 13 -7.07 -7.82 -12.81
C ASN A 13 -8.42 -7.92 -13.56
N ALA A 14 -8.38 -8.37 -14.82
CA ALA A 14 -9.56 -8.51 -15.66
C ALA A 14 -10.64 -9.45 -15.07
N SER A 15 -10.25 -10.36 -14.19
CA SER A 15 -11.17 -11.29 -13.49
C SER A 15 -11.68 -10.74 -12.16
N GLY A 16 -11.38 -9.48 -11.82
CA GLY A 16 -11.78 -8.87 -10.54
C GLY A 16 -10.95 -9.31 -9.33
N VAL A 17 -9.84 -10.00 -9.54
CA VAL A 17 -8.96 -10.46 -8.45
C VAL A 17 -7.97 -9.35 -8.10
N PRO A 18 -7.80 -9.00 -6.81
CA PRO A 18 -6.78 -8.06 -6.36
C PRO A 18 -5.37 -8.50 -6.75
N VAL A 19 -4.55 -7.59 -7.31
CA VAL A 19 -3.16 -7.89 -7.75
C VAL A 19 -2.11 -6.94 -7.18
N SER A 20 -2.45 -5.68 -6.95
CA SER A 20 -1.55 -4.69 -6.35
C SER A 20 -2.34 -3.64 -5.56
N VAL A 21 -1.62 -2.88 -4.74
CA VAL A 21 -2.13 -1.72 -4.01
C VAL A 21 -1.31 -0.51 -4.40
N GLU A 22 -1.95 0.52 -4.94
CA GLU A 22 -1.36 1.85 -5.11
C GLU A 22 -1.36 2.59 -3.79
N ILE A 23 -0.24 3.26 -3.48
CA ILE A 23 -0.05 3.97 -2.22
C ILE A 23 0.12 5.46 -2.52
N THR A 24 -0.72 6.27 -1.89
CA THR A 24 -0.53 7.70 -1.75
C THR A 24 -0.07 7.99 -0.33
N CYS A 25 1.04 8.71 -0.16
CA CYS A 25 1.55 9.11 1.15
C CYS A 25 2.07 10.55 1.09
N CYS A 26 1.86 11.32 2.15
CA CYS A 26 2.13 12.76 2.19
C CYS A 26 1.45 13.56 1.06
N GLY A 27 0.26 13.10 0.63
CA GLY A 27 -0.48 13.71 -0.47
C GLY A 27 0.14 13.49 -1.86
N ARG A 28 1.06 12.54 -2.01
CA ARG A 28 1.69 12.19 -3.29
C ARG A 28 1.59 10.69 -3.55
N HIS A 29 1.34 10.30 -4.79
CA HIS A 29 1.43 8.90 -5.20
C HIS A 29 2.90 8.45 -5.13
N ILE A 30 3.19 7.42 -4.32
CA ILE A 30 4.55 6.91 -4.11
C ILE A 30 4.83 5.62 -4.90
N GLY A 31 3.82 5.07 -5.57
CA GLY A 31 3.89 3.87 -6.38
C GLY A 31 2.96 2.78 -5.88
N GLU A 32 3.08 1.59 -6.48
CA GLU A 32 2.31 0.41 -6.11
C GLU A 32 3.18 -0.68 -5.48
N VAL A 33 2.54 -1.53 -4.70
CA VAL A 33 3.09 -2.78 -4.15
C VAL A 33 2.25 -3.94 -4.65
N ARG A 34 2.89 -5.04 -5.04
CA ARG A 34 2.16 -6.26 -5.42
C ARG A 34 1.54 -6.88 -4.17
N LEU A 35 0.42 -7.59 -4.33
CA LEU A 35 -0.15 -8.41 -3.27
C LEU A 35 0.66 -9.70 -3.09
N LYS A 36 1.88 -9.52 -2.59
CA LYS A 36 2.80 -10.56 -2.18
C LYS A 36 3.27 -10.22 -0.78
N ASP A 37 3.38 -11.24 0.06
CA ASP A 37 3.72 -11.04 1.47
C ASP A 37 5.10 -10.38 1.61
N GLY A 38 5.17 -9.33 2.43
CA GLY A 38 6.38 -8.56 2.68
C GLY A 38 6.73 -7.52 1.61
N GLU A 39 5.94 -7.36 0.55
CA GLU A 39 6.18 -6.26 -0.41
C GLU A 39 5.97 -4.91 0.28
N GLU A 40 6.92 -4.00 0.09
CA GLU A 40 6.92 -2.72 0.79
C GLU A 40 7.27 -1.54 -0.09
N ARG A 41 6.80 -0.37 0.33
CA ARG A 41 7.13 0.92 -0.28
C ARG A 41 7.43 1.95 0.80
N ARG A 42 8.61 2.53 0.73
CA ARG A 42 9.01 3.63 1.61
C ARG A 42 8.60 4.97 1.01
N CYS A 43 7.92 5.80 1.80
CA CYS A 43 7.67 7.18 1.42
C CYS A 43 8.96 8.00 1.50
N ALA A 44 9.42 8.57 0.40
CA ALA A 44 10.61 9.42 0.39
C ALA A 44 10.47 10.70 1.24
N GLN A 45 9.24 11.12 1.54
CA GLN A 45 8.97 12.35 2.30
C GLN A 45 8.95 12.14 3.81
N CYS A 46 8.14 11.20 4.32
CA CYS A 46 8.03 10.95 5.76
C CYS A 46 8.80 9.72 6.25
N GLN A 47 9.47 9.00 5.35
CA GLN A 47 10.24 7.78 5.62
C GLN A 47 9.45 6.58 6.15
N VAL A 48 8.13 6.72 6.35
CA VAL A 48 7.21 5.64 6.70
C VAL A 48 7.26 4.56 5.62
N VAL A 49 7.37 3.32 6.07
CA VAL A 49 7.32 2.12 5.24
C VAL A 49 5.89 1.59 5.24
N HIS A 50 5.35 1.35 4.05
CA HIS A 50 4.04 0.75 3.85
C HIS A 50 4.26 -0.69 3.37
N THR A 51 3.92 -1.68 4.18
CA THR A 51 4.20 -3.10 3.90
C THR A 51 2.90 -3.88 3.77
N VAL A 52 2.79 -4.69 2.73
CA VAL A 52 1.71 -5.67 2.56
C VAL A 52 2.02 -6.90 3.41
N ALA A 53 1.09 -7.26 4.29
CA ALA A 53 1.12 -8.51 5.04
C ALA A 53 -0.06 -9.38 4.59
N LEU A 54 0.21 -10.53 3.98
CA LEU A 54 -0.81 -11.47 3.55
C LEU A 54 -1.21 -12.39 4.73
N GLY A 55 -2.51 -12.49 4.96
CA GLY A 55 -3.14 -13.54 5.76
C GLY A 55 -3.75 -14.62 4.86
N HIS A 56 -4.34 -15.66 5.46
CA HIS A 56 -4.89 -16.80 4.73
C HIS A 56 -5.93 -16.44 3.64
N ASN A 57 -6.70 -15.36 3.85
CA ASN A 57 -7.80 -14.94 2.96
C ASN A 57 -7.97 -13.41 2.89
N HIS A 58 -7.06 -12.65 3.48
CA HIS A 58 -7.12 -11.20 3.56
C HIS A 58 -5.70 -10.65 3.60
N PHE A 59 -5.53 -9.36 3.41
CA PHE A 59 -4.24 -8.70 3.55
C PHE A 59 -4.38 -7.44 4.40
N HIS A 60 -3.27 -7.02 4.99
CA HIS A 60 -3.14 -5.79 5.74
C HIS A 60 -2.09 -4.91 5.09
N ILE A 61 -2.23 -3.59 5.23
CA ILE A 61 -1.16 -2.64 4.94
C ILE A 61 -0.67 -2.07 6.27
N ARG A 62 0.53 -2.49 6.67
CA ARG A 62 1.19 -2.03 7.88
C ARG A 62 2.00 -0.77 7.59
N ARG A 63 2.09 0.10 8.59
CA ARG A 63 2.91 1.30 8.56
C ARG A 63 3.92 1.26 9.69
N SER A 64 5.18 1.47 9.38
CA SER A 64 6.28 1.56 10.36
C SER A 64 7.25 2.68 10.03
#